data_AF-A0A174FNN3-F1
#
_entry.id   AF-A0A174FNN3-F1
#
_cell.length_a   1.000
_cell.length_b   1.000
_cell.length_c   1.000
_cell.angle_alpha   90.00
_cell.angle_beta   90.00
_cell.angle_gamma   90.00
#
_symmetry.space_group_name_H-M   'P 1'
#
loop_
_entity.id
_entity.type
_entity.pdbx_description
1 polymer ?
#
loop_
_entity_poly.entity_id
_entity_poly.type
_entity_poly.pdbx_seq_one_letter_code
_entity_poly.pdbx_strand_id
1 'polypeptide(L)'
;MAKIKMKQHANTYEVLTNAGFTPSQPLQYRKVLATSEQGRKYTLEVSNNQKTTLFNVDGYIITKGQKCDKLILVDKNEEGDDEIWNEIFVELKGKDVSHAIDQIRETLKNPLFAHPSNKIIKARIVAASFPANKSNPIMEKAKKEFAASPYFCELRGMKNGQKDKI
;
A
#
# COMPACT_ATOMS: atom_id res chain seq x y z
N MET A 1 21.38 32.35 7.01
CA MET A 1 20.75 31.01 7.14
C MET A 1 19.65 30.89 6.08
N ALA A 2 19.91 30.14 5.02
CA ALA A 2 18.90 29.89 4.00
C ALA A 2 17.89 28.88 4.55
N LYS A 3 16.66 29.32 4.81
CA LYS A 3 15.53 28.40 4.99
C LYS A 3 15.29 27.71 3.65
N ILE A 4 15.72 26.46 3.54
CA ILE A 4 15.33 25.59 2.43
C ILE A 4 13.80 25.50 2.51
N LYS A 5 13.10 26.20 1.62
CA LYS A 5 11.67 25.95 1.40
C LYS A 5 11.59 24.50 0.94
N MET A 6 11.12 23.59 1.79
CA MET A 6 10.69 22.28 1.32
C MET A 6 9.65 22.56 0.22
N LYS A 7 9.96 22.18 -1.02
CA LYS A 7 8.93 22.08 -2.05
C LYS A 7 7.87 21.19 -1.44
N GLN A 8 6.68 21.73 -1.21
CA GLN A 8 5.54 20.94 -0.78
C GLN A 8 5.32 19.95 -1.94
N HIS A 9 5.72 18.69 -1.75
CA HIS A 9 5.55 17.66 -2.77
C HIS A 9 4.06 17.51 -3.03
N ALA A 10 3.70 17.18 -4.27
CA ALA A 10 2.29 17.16 -4.64
C ALA A 10 1.60 15.87 -4.16
N ASN A 11 2.34 14.74 -4.13
CA ASN A 11 1.84 13.43 -3.72
C ASN A 11 2.96 12.44 -3.31
N THR A 12 2.60 11.27 -2.76
CA THR A 12 3.56 10.21 -2.40
C THR A 12 4.45 9.77 -3.58
N TYR A 13 3.91 9.69 -4.80
CA TYR A 13 4.70 9.27 -5.96
C TYR A 13 5.86 10.23 -6.23
N GLU A 14 5.60 11.54 -6.17
CA GLU A 14 6.64 12.56 -6.27
C GLU A 14 7.62 12.53 -5.09
N VAL A 15 7.14 12.32 -3.86
CA VAL A 15 8.03 12.17 -2.69
C VAL A 15 9.04 11.05 -2.93
N LEU A 16 8.56 9.88 -3.36
CA LEU A 16 9.42 8.70 -3.57
C LEU A 16 10.38 8.89 -4.74
N THR A 17 9.89 9.38 -5.89
CA THR A 17 10.72 9.56 -7.08
C THR A 17 11.79 10.65 -6.88
N ASN A 18 11.45 11.75 -6.20
CA ASN A 18 12.42 12.79 -5.86
C ASN A 18 13.45 12.32 -4.84
N ALA A 19 13.09 11.37 -3.97
CA ALA A 19 14.03 10.69 -3.07
C ALA A 19 14.92 9.65 -3.79
N GLY A 20 14.77 9.48 -5.11
CA GLY A 20 15.57 8.57 -5.93
C GLY A 20 15.03 7.14 -6.02
N PHE A 21 13.82 6.88 -5.51
CA PHE A 21 13.19 5.57 -5.64
C PHE A 21 12.52 5.44 -7.00
N THR A 22 12.87 4.40 -7.73
CA THR A 22 12.26 4.03 -9.01
C THR A 22 11.17 2.99 -8.79
N PRO A 23 9.98 3.16 -9.39
CA PRO A 23 8.94 2.15 -9.29
C PRO A 23 9.34 0.89 -10.07
N SER A 24 9.09 -0.27 -9.49
CA SER A 24 9.26 -1.56 -10.19
C SER A 24 8.24 -1.77 -11.31
N GLN A 25 7.09 -1.07 -11.27
CA GLN A 25 6.21 -0.90 -12.43
C GLN A 25 5.87 0.59 -12.58
N PRO A 26 6.17 1.23 -13.72
CA PRO A 26 6.06 2.68 -13.89
C PRO A 26 4.61 3.17 -13.80
N LEU A 27 4.44 4.48 -13.55
CA LEU A 27 3.14 5.14 -13.54
C LEU A 27 2.54 5.14 -14.95
N GLN A 28 1.46 4.37 -15.15
CA GLN A 28 0.76 4.27 -16.43
C GLN A 28 -0.68 3.82 -16.23
N TYR A 29 -1.53 4.10 -17.21
CA TYR A 29 -2.90 3.61 -17.27
C TYR A 29 -2.93 2.08 -17.31
N ARG A 30 -3.71 1.46 -16.41
CA ARG A 30 -3.91 0.02 -16.36
C ARG A 30 -5.36 -0.33 -16.08
N LYS A 31 -5.80 -1.46 -16.64
CA LYS A 31 -7.01 -2.17 -16.20
C LYS A 31 -6.72 -3.17 -15.07
N VAL A 32 -5.49 -3.69 -15.04
CA VAL A 32 -5.04 -4.68 -14.05
C VAL A 32 -3.59 -4.38 -13.69
N LEU A 33 -3.30 -4.40 -12.40
CA LEU A 33 -1.94 -4.40 -11.85
C LEU A 33 -1.76 -5.67 -11.02
N ALA A 34 -0.69 -6.41 -11.25
CA ALA A 34 -0.39 -7.62 -10.49
C ALA A 34 1.05 -7.63 -10.00
N THR A 35 1.28 -8.26 -8.85
CA THR A 35 2.59 -8.51 -8.29
C THR A 35 2.62 -9.87 -7.62
N SER A 36 3.80 -10.47 -7.56
CA SER A 36 3.98 -11.78 -6.96
C SER A 36 5.35 -11.93 -6.31
N GLU A 37 5.39 -12.65 -5.21
CA GLU A 37 6.61 -12.98 -4.49
C GLU A 37 6.49 -14.38 -3.88
N GLN A 38 7.52 -15.21 -4.02
CA GLN A 38 7.58 -16.57 -3.47
C GLN A 38 6.30 -17.41 -3.73
N GLY A 39 5.68 -17.31 -4.91
CA GLY A 39 4.45 -18.05 -5.25
C GLY A 39 3.14 -17.48 -4.71
N ARG A 40 3.17 -16.32 -4.05
CA ARG A 40 1.99 -15.54 -3.64
C ARG A 40 1.77 -14.44 -4.65
N LYS A 41 0.52 -14.19 -5.03
CA LYS A 41 0.14 -13.21 -6.04
C LYS A 41 -0.98 -12.32 -5.51
N TYR A 42 -0.76 -11.01 -5.64
CA TYR A 42 -1.79 -9.99 -5.50
C TYR A 42 -2.18 -9.47 -6.88
N THR A 43 -3.47 -9.21 -7.09
CA THR A 43 -3.99 -8.66 -8.34
C THR A 43 -5.02 -7.59 -8.02
N LEU A 44 -4.79 -6.39 -8.52
CA LEU A 44 -5.67 -5.24 -8.44
C LEU A 44 -6.34 -5.02 -9.80
N GLU A 45 -7.65 -5.15 -9.86
CA GLU A 45 -8.46 -4.67 -10.98
C GLU A 45 -8.73 -3.18 -10.76
N VAL A 46 -8.38 -2.38 -11.76
CA VAL A 46 -8.45 -0.91 -11.73
C VAL A 46 -9.64 -0.49 -12.57
N SER A 47 -10.69 -0.02 -11.91
CA SER A 47 -11.88 0.50 -12.58
C SER A 47 -11.53 1.80 -13.31
N ASN A 48 -12.25 2.10 -14.40
CA ASN A 48 -12.12 3.36 -15.14
C ASN A 48 -10.72 3.63 -15.75
N ASN A 49 -9.88 2.59 -15.89
CA ASN A 49 -8.56 2.68 -16.55
C ASN A 49 -7.71 3.83 -16.00
N GLN A 50 -7.39 3.80 -14.70
CA GLN A 50 -6.63 4.83 -14.01
C GLN A 50 -5.13 4.58 -14.05
N LYS A 51 -4.31 5.63 -13.81
CA LYS A 51 -2.87 5.45 -13.69
C LYS A 51 -2.55 4.76 -12.37
N THR A 52 -1.65 3.80 -12.45
CA THR A 52 -1.17 3.05 -11.29
C THR A 52 0.34 2.93 -11.34
N THR A 53 0.99 2.69 -10.21
CA THR A 53 2.41 2.36 -10.13
C THR A 53 2.66 1.42 -8.96
N LEU A 54 3.77 0.69 -8.98
CA LEU A 54 4.14 -0.23 -7.91
C LEU A 54 5.60 -0.08 -7.52
N PHE A 55 5.82 0.08 -6.22
CA PHE A 55 7.14 0.12 -5.59
C PHE A 55 7.40 -1.14 -4.75
N ASN A 56 8.65 -1.58 -4.74
CA ASN A 56 9.14 -2.48 -3.70
C ASN A 56 9.38 -1.66 -2.44
N VAL A 57 8.87 -2.13 -1.31
CA VAL A 57 9.10 -1.49 -0.01
C VAL A 57 10.21 -2.21 0.73
N ASP A 58 10.08 -3.53 0.92
CA ASP A 58 11.09 -4.36 1.56
C ASP A 58 12.41 -4.38 0.78
N GLY A 59 13.49 -4.10 1.49
CA GLY A 59 14.86 -4.07 0.95
C GLY A 59 15.14 -2.92 0.00
N TYR A 60 14.18 -2.02 -0.25
CA TYR A 60 14.33 -0.90 -1.18
C TYR A 60 14.00 0.44 -0.55
N ILE A 61 12.71 0.80 -0.41
CA ILE A 61 12.32 2.05 0.26
C ILE A 61 12.65 1.99 1.75
N ILE A 62 12.35 0.86 2.39
CA ILE A 62 12.68 0.62 3.80
C ILE A 62 13.64 -0.56 3.87
N THR A 63 14.88 -0.29 4.29
CA THR A 63 15.97 -1.29 4.29
C THR A 63 16.18 -1.97 5.64
N LYS A 64 15.57 -1.47 6.73
CA LYS A 64 15.73 -2.00 8.09
C LYS A 64 14.38 -2.06 8.81
N GLY A 65 14.27 -2.99 9.76
CA GLY A 65 13.07 -3.16 10.59
C GLY A 65 11.94 -3.94 9.92
N GLN A 66 10.77 -3.87 10.53
CA GLN A 66 9.53 -4.44 10.01
C GLN A 66 8.97 -3.53 8.90
N LYS A 67 8.60 -4.13 7.78
CA LYS A 67 7.96 -3.44 6.65
C LYS A 67 7.18 -4.42 5.81
N CYS A 68 6.23 -3.91 5.05
CA CYS A 68 5.53 -4.71 4.08
C CYS A 68 6.35 -4.92 2.80
N ASP A 69 5.93 -5.86 1.96
CA ASP A 69 6.64 -6.17 0.72
C ASP A 69 6.49 -5.08 -0.37
N LYS A 70 5.29 -4.53 -0.59
CA LYS A 70 4.97 -3.66 -1.75
C LYS A 70 4.06 -2.48 -1.41
N LEU A 71 4.18 -1.41 -2.20
CA LEU A 71 3.27 -0.25 -2.22
C LEU A 71 2.73 -0.06 -3.64
N ILE A 72 1.41 0.07 -3.76
CA ILE A 72 0.74 0.47 -5.00
C ILE A 72 0.13 1.85 -4.80
N LEU A 73 0.36 2.75 -5.75
CA LEU A 73 -0.28 4.05 -5.81
C LEU A 73 -1.24 4.07 -7.00
N VAL A 74 -2.46 4.56 -6.78
CA VAL A 74 -3.47 4.77 -7.82
C VAL A 74 -3.80 6.25 -7.88
N ASP A 75 -3.54 6.84 -9.05
CA ASP A 75 -3.89 8.22 -9.36
C ASP A 75 -5.40 8.29 -9.62
N LYS A 76 -6.11 9.01 -8.75
CA LYS A 76 -7.57 9.19 -8.82
C LYS A 76 -7.94 10.57 -9.39
N ASN A 77 -6.98 11.33 -9.89
CA ASN A 77 -7.26 12.63 -10.49
C ASN A 77 -8.15 12.47 -11.72
N GLU A 78 -9.32 13.10 -11.66
CA GLU A 78 -10.08 13.47 -12.84
C GLU A 78 -9.63 14.87 -13.29
N GLU A 79 -9.86 15.24 -14.55
CA GLU A 79 -9.38 16.53 -15.07
C GLU A 79 -9.95 17.71 -14.24
N GLY A 80 -9.07 18.41 -13.49
CA GLY A 80 -9.41 19.66 -12.80
C GLY A 80 -9.42 19.64 -11.27
N ASP A 81 -9.20 18.49 -10.63
CA ASP A 81 -9.28 18.34 -9.16
C ASP A 81 -7.93 18.40 -8.43
N ASP A 82 -8.03 18.58 -7.09
CA ASP A 82 -6.93 18.38 -6.14
C ASP A 82 -6.25 17.03 -6.36
N GLU A 83 -4.94 16.93 -6.10
CA GLU A 83 -4.23 15.65 -6.25
C GLU A 83 -4.75 14.59 -5.27
N ILE A 84 -5.59 13.68 -5.77
CA ILE A 84 -6.22 12.59 -5.03
C ILE A 84 -5.55 11.28 -5.43
N TRP A 85 -5.05 10.57 -4.43
CA TRP A 85 -4.39 9.28 -4.58
C TRP A 85 -4.98 8.24 -3.63
N ASN A 86 -4.93 6.99 -4.08
CA ASN A 86 -5.12 5.84 -3.20
C ASN A 86 -3.81 5.10 -3.00
N GLU A 87 -3.54 4.71 -1.76
CA GLU A 87 -2.40 3.90 -1.38
C GLU A 87 -2.86 2.49 -1.00
N ILE A 88 -2.13 1.49 -1.49
CA ILE A 88 -2.37 0.09 -1.12
C ILE A 88 -1.05 -0.54 -0.72
N PHE A 89 -0.91 -0.82 0.57
CA PHE A 89 0.18 -1.60 1.13
C PHE A 89 -0.13 -3.08 0.99
N VAL A 90 0.80 -3.85 0.45
CA VAL A 90 0.61 -5.28 0.21
C VAL A 90 1.72 -6.06 0.89
N GLU A 91 1.32 -6.98 1.76
CA GLU A 91 2.17 -8.02 2.31
C GLU A 91 1.90 -9.33 1.57
N LEU A 92 2.94 -9.86 0.91
CA LEU A 92 2.95 -11.08 0.09
C LEU A 92 3.59 -12.25 0.82
N LYS A 93 3.57 -12.27 2.14
CA LYS A 93 3.99 -13.41 2.94
C LYS A 93 2.97 -13.57 4.07
N GLY A 94 2.50 -14.80 4.26
CA GLY A 94 1.45 -15.00 5.25
C GLY A 94 1.19 -16.46 5.56
N LYS A 95 1.93 -16.97 6.55
CA LYS A 95 1.45 -18.04 7.43
C LYS A 95 1.17 -17.46 8.83
N ASP A 96 1.97 -16.45 9.21
CA ASP A 96 1.82 -15.67 10.43
C ASP A 96 1.13 -14.33 10.13
N VAL A 97 -0.16 -14.28 10.45
CA VAL A 97 -0.98 -13.07 10.29
C VAL A 97 -0.56 -11.97 11.26
N SER A 98 -0.08 -12.32 12.45
CA SER A 98 0.32 -11.34 13.47
C SER A 98 1.55 -10.56 13.00
N HIS A 99 2.54 -11.27 12.48
CA HIS A 99 3.74 -10.65 11.93
C HIS A 99 3.42 -9.72 10.74
N ALA A 100 2.55 -10.17 9.83
CA ALA A 100 2.11 -9.36 8.70
C ALA A 100 1.37 -8.07 9.13
N ILE A 101 0.58 -8.14 10.21
CA ILE A 101 -0.07 -6.96 10.80
C ILE A 101 0.99 -6.00 11.35
N ASP A 102 1.99 -6.50 12.08
CA ASP A 102 3.06 -5.69 12.65
C ASP A 102 3.90 -5.02 11.55
N GLN A 103 4.19 -5.74 10.46
CA GLN A 103 4.88 -5.21 9.28
C GLN A 103 4.12 -4.04 8.64
N ILE A 104 2.82 -4.17 8.42
CA ILE A 104 2.02 -3.05 7.87
C ILE A 104 1.96 -1.90 8.88
N ARG A 105 1.79 -2.20 10.18
CA ARG A 105 1.72 -1.17 11.23
C ARG A 105 2.99 -0.31 11.24
N GLU A 106 4.17 -0.93 11.19
CA GLU A 106 5.43 -0.19 11.14
C GLU A 106 5.63 0.54 9.80
N THR A 107 5.15 -0.03 8.70
CA THR A 107 5.18 0.65 7.39
C THR A 107 4.37 1.95 7.40
N LEU A 108 3.14 1.92 7.94
CA LEU A 108 2.24 3.07 8.00
C LEU A 108 2.77 4.22 8.86
N LYS A 109 3.72 3.95 9.78
CA LYS A 109 4.38 4.99 10.58
C LYS A 109 5.46 5.74 9.79
N ASN A 110 5.86 5.26 8.62
CA ASN A 110 6.94 5.88 7.85
C ASN A 110 6.47 7.20 7.22
N PRO A 111 7.13 8.34 7.52
CA PRO A 111 6.73 9.64 6.99
C PRO A 111 6.75 9.75 5.46
N LEU A 112 7.51 8.89 4.76
CA LEU A 112 7.56 8.88 3.29
C LEU A 112 6.22 8.52 2.64
N PHE A 113 5.33 7.85 3.37
CA PHE A 113 3.99 7.48 2.87
C PHE A 113 2.88 8.36 3.46
N ALA A 114 3.22 9.30 4.35
CA ALA A 114 2.25 10.19 4.96
C ALA A 114 2.08 11.44 4.09
N HIS A 115 1.12 11.40 3.15
CA HIS A 115 0.79 12.55 2.31
C HIS A 115 -0.70 12.88 2.33
N PRO A 116 -1.10 14.17 2.44
CA PRO A 116 -2.52 14.58 2.48
C PRO A 116 -3.30 14.29 1.19
N SER A 117 -2.61 14.00 0.08
CA SER A 117 -3.21 13.53 -1.18
C SER A 117 -3.84 12.14 -1.06
N ASN A 118 -3.40 11.34 -0.08
CA ASN A 118 -3.80 9.93 0.06
C ASN A 118 -5.17 9.88 0.75
N LYS A 119 -6.25 9.91 -0.04
CA LYS A 119 -7.62 9.96 0.49
C LYS A 119 -8.14 8.59 0.89
N ILE A 120 -7.62 7.53 0.28
CA ILE A 120 -7.95 6.15 0.62
C ILE A 120 -6.65 5.39 0.85
N ILE A 121 -6.51 4.82 2.05
CA ILE A 121 -5.37 3.99 2.42
C ILE A 121 -5.89 2.57 2.67
N LYS A 122 -5.30 1.59 2.00
CA LYS A 122 -5.66 0.18 2.09
C LYS A 122 -4.44 -0.65 2.46
N ALA A 123 -4.67 -1.72 3.21
CA ALA A 123 -3.68 -2.74 3.51
C ALA A 123 -4.20 -4.12 3.14
N ARG A 124 -3.37 -4.92 2.49
CA ARG A 124 -3.72 -6.27 2.00
C ARG A 124 -2.68 -7.27 2.46
N ILE A 125 -3.12 -8.25 3.25
CA ILE A 125 -2.29 -9.39 3.65
C ILE A 125 -2.69 -10.58 2.77
N VAL A 126 -1.77 -11.04 1.91
CA VAL A 126 -2.01 -12.16 0.99
C VAL A 126 -1.45 -13.45 1.58
N ALA A 127 -2.35 -14.38 1.92
CA ALA A 127 -1.99 -15.67 2.50
C ALA A 127 -2.42 -16.83 1.60
N ALA A 128 -1.70 -17.96 1.70
CA ALA A 128 -2.08 -19.20 1.01
C ALA A 128 -3.43 -19.74 1.52
N SER A 129 -3.68 -19.60 2.81
CA SER A 129 -4.94 -19.96 3.45
C SER A 129 -5.18 -19.11 4.69
N PHE A 130 -6.42 -18.70 4.92
CA PHE A 130 -6.88 -18.21 6.22
C PHE A 130 -7.60 -19.35 6.94
N PRO A 131 -7.49 -19.47 8.28
CA PRO A 131 -8.23 -20.47 9.04
C PRO A 131 -9.73 -20.40 8.73
N ALA A 132 -10.36 -21.56 8.54
CA ALA A 132 -11.76 -21.67 8.12
C ALA A 132 -12.77 -21.08 9.12
N ASN A 133 -12.40 -20.97 10.40
CA ASN A 133 -13.24 -20.32 11.41
C ASN A 133 -13.21 -18.80 11.21
N LYS A 134 -14.38 -18.27 10.83
CA LYS A 134 -14.68 -16.91 10.36
C LYS A 134 -14.39 -15.75 11.33
N SER A 135 -13.54 -15.92 12.33
CA SER A 135 -13.07 -14.81 13.17
C SER A 135 -11.68 -15.15 13.67
N ASN A 136 -10.65 -14.65 13.00
CA ASN A 136 -9.33 -14.54 13.62
C ASN A 136 -9.37 -13.29 14.49
N PRO A 137 -9.42 -13.40 15.84
CA PRO A 137 -9.58 -12.24 16.71
C PRO A 137 -8.48 -11.20 16.54
N ILE A 138 -7.27 -11.64 16.16
CA ILE A 138 -6.12 -10.77 15.90
C ILE A 138 -6.40 -9.90 14.66
N MET A 139 -6.89 -10.50 13.58
CA MET A 139 -7.26 -9.78 12.36
C MET A 139 -8.41 -8.80 12.61
N GLU A 140 -9.46 -9.20 13.33
CA GLU A 140 -10.59 -8.32 13.61
C GLU A 140 -10.21 -7.16 14.53
N LYS A 141 -9.34 -7.40 15.52
CA LYS A 141 -8.77 -6.33 16.35
C LYS A 141 -7.94 -5.37 15.50
N ALA A 142 -7.07 -5.90 14.62
CA ALA A 142 -6.22 -5.09 13.75
C ALA A 142 -7.04 -4.26 12.75
N LYS A 143 -8.12 -4.80 12.18
CA LYS A 143 -9.02 -4.03 11.31
C LYS A 143 -9.61 -2.81 12.01
N LYS A 144 -10.07 -2.98 13.26
CA LYS A 144 -10.62 -1.87 14.07
C LYS A 144 -9.54 -0.85 14.41
N GLU A 145 -8.35 -1.32 14.78
CA GLU A 145 -7.19 -0.47 15.07
C GLU A 145 -6.79 0.36 13.84
N PHE A 146 -6.67 -0.27 12.67
CA PHE A 146 -6.22 0.37 11.44
C PHE A 146 -7.25 1.33 10.88
N ALA A 147 -8.55 1.04 11.03
CA ALA A 147 -9.61 1.96 10.60
C ALA A 147 -9.66 3.25 11.43
N ALA A 148 -9.08 3.25 12.64
CA ALA A 148 -9.06 4.40 13.54
C ALA A 148 -7.81 5.26 13.37
N SER A 149 -7.79 6.40 14.07
CA SER A 149 -6.59 7.24 14.21
C SER A 149 -5.44 6.44 14.83
N PRO A 150 -4.19 6.58 14.35
CA PRO A 150 -3.74 7.56 13.33
C PRO A 150 -3.78 7.04 11.88
N TYR A 151 -4.21 5.80 11.64
CA TYR A 151 -3.94 5.11 10.38
C TYR A 151 -5.00 5.36 9.30
N PHE A 152 -6.30 5.37 9.66
CA PHE A 152 -7.42 5.50 8.71
C PHE A 152 -7.30 4.55 7.50
N CYS A 153 -6.82 3.33 7.75
CA CYS A 153 -6.45 2.33 6.77
C CYS A 153 -7.43 1.14 6.78
N GLU A 154 -7.96 0.78 5.61
CA GLU A 154 -8.78 -0.42 5.45
C GLU A 154 -7.89 -1.67 5.33
N LEU A 155 -7.78 -2.45 6.41
CA LEU A 155 -7.05 -3.72 6.42
C LEU A 155 -7.92 -4.90 5.95
N ARG A 156 -7.39 -5.72 5.05
CA ARG A 156 -8.08 -6.93 4.57
C ARG A 156 -7.13 -8.10 4.32
N GLY A 157 -7.54 -9.29 4.74
CA GLY A 157 -6.91 -10.55 4.33
C GLY A 157 -7.42 -11.02 2.97
N MET A 158 -6.51 -11.45 2.09
CA MET A 158 -6.77 -11.83 0.70
C MET A 158 -6.22 -13.22 0.40
N LYS A 159 -7.02 -14.10 -0.22
CA LYS A 159 -6.51 -15.41 -0.67
C LYS A 159 -5.51 -15.21 -1.81
N ASN A 160 -4.54 -16.13 -1.93
CA ASN A 160 -3.59 -16.12 -3.03
C ASN A 160 -4.30 -16.06 -4.40
N GLY A 161 -3.96 -15.08 -5.23
CA GLY A 161 -4.55 -14.88 -6.55
C GLY A 161 -5.98 -14.32 -6.55
N GLN A 162 -6.58 -14.05 -5.39
CA GLN A 162 -7.86 -13.35 -5.30
C GLN A 162 -7.70 -11.93 -5.86
N LYS A 163 -8.63 -11.54 -6.74
CA LYS A 163 -8.67 -10.20 -7.30
C LYS A 163 -9.24 -9.20 -6.29
N ASP A 164 -8.53 -8.10 -6.07
CA ASP A 164 -9.05 -6.90 -5.42
C ASP A 164 -9.53 -5.90 -6.47
N LYS A 165 -10.40 -4.99 -6.07
CA LYS A 165 -10.98 -3.96 -6.96
C LYS A 165 -10.81 -2.57 -6.35
N ILE A 166 -10.55 -1.59 -7.22
CA ILE A 166 -10.49 -0.17 -6.86
C ILE A 166 -11.05 0.73 -7.94
#